data_AF-A0A084SLM7-F1
#
_entry.id   AF-A0A084SLM7-F1
#
_cell.length_a   1.000
_cell.length_b   1.000
_cell.length_c   1.000
_cell.angle_alpha   90.00
_cell.angle_beta   90.00
_cell.angle_gamma   90.00
#
_symmetry.space_group_name_H-M   'P 1'
#
loop_
_entity.id
_entity.type
_entity.pdbx_description
1 polymer ?
#
loop_
_entity_poly.entity_id
_entity_poly.type
_entity_poly.pdbx_seq_one_letter_code
_entity_poly.pdbx_strand_id
1 'polypeptide(L)' 'MAKTATRKRGSVQRQGRRTMPTPRRSTHRRAAPALLTLGDLIAAAYDTAGGESFEVLKLVTSQQMTRALGRRIVLEG' A
#
# COMPACT_ATOMS: atom_id res chain seq x y z
N MET A 1 53.62 36.95 42.23
CA MET A 1 52.84 36.99 40.97
C MET A 1 51.95 35.76 40.91
N ALA A 2 50.68 35.88 41.33
CA ALA A 2 49.73 34.76 41.32
C ALA A 2 48.96 34.72 40.00
N LYS A 3 49.06 33.62 39.25
CA LYS A 3 48.33 33.42 37.99
C LYS A 3 46.93 32.89 38.29
N THR A 4 45.92 33.76 38.19
CA THR A 4 44.51 33.36 38.27
C THR A 4 44.11 32.62 36.99
N ALA A 5 43.84 31.32 37.11
CA ALA A 5 43.34 30.50 36.02
C ALA A 5 41.81 30.66 35.90
N THR A 6 41.35 31.53 35.00
CA THR A 6 39.94 31.66 34.63
C THR A 6 39.46 30.40 33.90
N ARG A 7 38.69 29.55 34.58
CA ARG A 7 37.95 28.43 33.96
C ARG A 7 36.81 28.99 33.09
N LYS A 8 37.00 29.00 31.76
CA LYS A 8 35.87 29.16 30.82
C LYS A 8 35.02 27.89 30.87
N ARG A 9 33.83 27.99 31.49
CA ARG A 9 32.76 26.98 31.30
C ARG A 9 32.30 27.08 29.85
N GLY A 10 32.74 26.15 29.02
CA GLY A 10 32.25 25.99 27.66
C GLY A 10 30.73 25.76 27.70
N SER A 11 29.99 26.63 27.03
CA SER A 11 28.55 26.54 26.86
C SER A 11 28.20 25.23 26.15
N VAL A 12 27.49 24.33 26.82
CA VAL A 12 26.90 23.16 26.16
C VAL A 12 25.78 23.67 25.25
N GLN A 13 26.04 23.71 23.94
CA GLN A 13 25.00 23.96 22.95
C GLN A 13 24.01 22.80 23.00
N ARG A 14 22.82 23.04 23.58
CA ARG A 14 21.73 22.08 23.57
C ARG A 14 21.26 21.90 22.12
N GLN A 15 21.63 20.77 21.52
CA GLN A 15 21.09 20.36 20.24
C GLN A 15 19.59 20.10 20.46
N GLY A 16 18.75 20.97 19.88
CA GLY A 16 17.30 20.88 20.01
C GLY A 16 16.77 19.49 19.63
N ARG A 17 15.71 19.07 20.31
CA ARG A 17 15.04 17.78 20.10
C ARG A 17 14.72 17.59 18.62
N ARG A 18 15.43 16.68 17.94
CA ARG A 18 15.09 16.26 16.58
C ARG A 18 13.74 15.56 16.62
N THR A 19 12.75 16.09 15.91
CA THR A 19 11.48 15.40 15.67
C THR A 19 11.74 14.17 14.80
N MET A 20 11.28 13.02 15.27
CA MET A 20 11.39 11.76 14.54
C MET A 20 10.62 11.88 13.22
N PRO A 21 11.23 11.59 12.05
CA PRO A 21 10.51 11.64 10.79
C PRO A 21 9.40 10.59 10.80
N THR A 22 8.18 11.01 10.53
CA THR A 22 7.02 10.12 10.45
C THR A 22 7.24 9.17 9.26
N PRO A 23 7.08 7.83 9.44
CA PRO A 23 7.20 6.90 8.33
C PRO A 23 6.13 7.25 7.29
N ARG A 24 6.56 7.68 6.10
CA ARG A 24 5.67 7.87 4.96
C ARG A 24 5.09 6.51 4.62
N ARG A 25 3.76 6.37 4.71
CA ARG A 25 3.02 5.20 4.19
C ARG A 25 3.56 4.90 2.79
N SER A 26 4.05 3.69 2.59
CA SER A 26 4.54 3.24 1.29
C SER A 26 3.44 3.52 0.26
N THR A 27 3.75 4.36 -0.72
CA THR A 27 2.90 4.50 -1.89
C THR A 27 2.95 3.17 -2.61
N HIS A 28 1.87 2.38 -2.50
CA HIS A 28 1.70 1.18 -3.31
C HIS A 28 1.94 1.58 -4.76
N ARG A 29 3.02 1.06 -5.34
CA ARG A 29 3.35 1.30 -6.74
C ARG A 29 2.23 0.66 -7.54
N ARG A 30 1.27 1.48 -8.00
CA ARG A 30 0.14 1.01 -8.80
C ARG A 30 0.75 0.49 -10.09
N ALA A 31 0.71 -0.83 -10.28
CA ALA A 31 1.17 -1.45 -11.51
C ALA A 31 0.47 -0.75 -12.68
N ALA A 32 1.19 -0.56 -13.80
CA ALA A 32 0.59 0.00 -15.00
C ALA A 32 -0.68 -0.81 -15.33
N PRO A 33 -1.79 -0.15 -15.73
CA PRO A 33 -3.00 -0.86 -16.07
C PRO A 33 -2.71 -1.74 -17.29
N ALA A 34 -2.47 -3.03 -17.04
CA ALA A 34 -2.48 -4.02 -18.09
C ALA A 34 -3.88 -3.98 -18.72
N LEU A 35 -3.95 -4.05 -20.05
CA LEU A 35 -5.21 -4.27 -20.75
C LEU A 35 -5.65 -5.70 -20.42
N LEU A 36 -6.38 -5.86 -19.32
CA LEU A 36 -6.93 -7.14 -18.89
C LEU A 36 -8.18 -7.43 -19.71
N THR A 37 -8.22 -8.60 -20.33
CA THR A 37 -9.43 -9.09 -20.98
C THR A 37 -10.37 -9.70 -19.94
N LEU A 38 -11.64 -9.89 -20.31
CA LEU A 38 -12.59 -10.63 -19.47
C LEU A 38 -12.14 -12.08 -19.26
N GLY A 39 -11.48 -12.68 -20.26
CA GLY A 39 -10.92 -14.03 -20.17
C GLY A 39 -9.84 -14.13 -19.09
N ASP A 40 -8.93 -13.16 -19.03
CA ASP A 40 -7.87 -13.12 -18.00
C ASP A 40 -8.45 -12.99 -16.59
N LEU A 41 -9.53 -12.21 -16.44
CA LEU A 41 -10.22 -12.04 -15.18
C LEU A 41 -10.90 -13.34 -14.71
N ILE A 42 -11.55 -14.06 -15.64
CA ILE A 42 -12.19 -15.33 -15.35
C ILE A 42 -11.13 -16.39 -15.01
N ALA A 43 -10.05 -16.48 -15.78
CA ALA A 43 -8.94 -17.40 -15.49
C ALA A 43 -8.34 -17.14 -14.11
N ALA A 44 -8.04 -15.88 -13.78
CA ALA A 44 -7.55 -15.50 -12.46
C ALA A 44 -8.56 -15.83 -11.34
N ALA A 45 -9.87 -15.68 -11.60
CA ALA A 45 -10.88 -16.06 -10.63
C ALA A 45 -10.87 -17.58 -10.37
N TYR A 46 -10.74 -18.40 -11.42
CA TYR A 46 -10.59 -19.86 -11.29
C TYR A 46 -9.33 -20.25 -10.52
N ASP A 47 -8.21 -19.58 -10.77
CA ASP A 47 -6.97 -19.80 -10.02
C ASP A 47 -7.13 -19.46 -8.53
N THR A 48 -7.89 -18.40 -8.21
CA THR A 48 -8.14 -18.00 -6.81
C THR A 48 -9.16 -18.88 -6.08
N ALA A 49 -10.16 -19.41 -6.79
CA ALA A 49 -11.26 -20.19 -6.24
C ALA A 49 -10.99 -21.71 -6.27
N GLY A 50 -9.77 -22.13 -6.59
CA GLY A 50 -9.40 -23.54 -6.59
C GLY A 50 -10.17 -24.40 -7.59
N GLY A 51 -10.70 -23.81 -8.67
CA GLY A 51 -11.48 -24.54 -9.68
C GLY A 51 -12.99 -24.63 -9.42
N GLU A 52 -13.49 -24.14 -8.29
CA GLU A 52 -14.92 -24.23 -7.95
C GLU A 52 -15.76 -23.20 -8.72
N SER A 53 -16.54 -23.66 -9.70
CA SER A 53 -17.30 -22.76 -10.60
C SER A 53 -18.32 -21.88 -9.86
N PHE A 54 -18.89 -22.36 -8.76
CA PHE A 54 -19.82 -21.57 -7.94
C PHE A 54 -19.13 -20.43 -7.19
N GLU A 55 -17.93 -20.69 -6.67
CA GLU A 55 -17.12 -19.66 -6.01
C GLU A 55 -16.60 -18.62 -7.02
N VAL A 56 -16.20 -19.06 -8.20
CA VAL A 56 -15.84 -18.17 -9.31
C VAL A 56 -17.00 -17.26 -9.68
N LEU A 57 -18.21 -17.83 -9.84
CA LEU A 57 -19.40 -17.05 -10.15
C LEU A 57 -19.65 -16.00 -9.07
N LYS A 58 -19.63 -16.40 -7.79
CA LYS A 58 -19.79 -15.48 -6.66
C LYS A 58 -18.78 -14.34 -6.66
N LEU A 59 -17.53 -14.63 -7.04
CA LEU A 59 -16.43 -13.65 -7.07
C LEU A 59 -16.58 -12.68 -8.24
N VAL A 60 -16.84 -13.19 -9.45
CA VAL A 60 -16.98 -12.43 -10.69
C VAL A 60 -18.26 -11.57 -10.68
N THR A 61 -19.36 -12.07 -10.12
CA THR A 61 -20.62 -11.31 -10.00
C THR A 61 -20.71 -10.45 -8.73
N SER A 62 -19.65 -10.39 -7.93
CA SER A 62 -19.69 -9.67 -6.65
C SER A 62 -19.89 -8.16 -6.83
N GLN A 63 -20.47 -7.52 -5.80
CA GLN A 63 -20.62 -6.06 -5.78
C GLN A 63 -19.26 -5.36 -5.77
N GLN A 64 -18.24 -5.97 -5.14
CA GLN A 64 -16.88 -5.45 -5.15
C GLN A 64 -16.27 -5.47 -6.55
N MET A 65 -16.44 -6.57 -7.29
CA MET A 65 -16.00 -6.68 -8.68
C MET A 65 -16.71 -5.68 -9.57
N THR A 66 -18.02 -5.50 -9.39
CA THR A 66 -18.81 -4.51 -10.13
C THR A 66 -18.30 -3.08 -9.89
N ARG A 67 -17.91 -2.75 -8.65
CA ARG A 67 -17.31 -1.45 -8.31
C ARG A 67 -15.92 -1.27 -8.93
N ALA A 68 -15.12 -2.34 -9.00
CA ALA A 68 -13.77 -2.31 -9.56
C ALA A 68 -13.80 -2.14 -11.10
N LEU A 69 -14.73 -2.80 -11.78
CA LEU A 69 -14.85 -2.76 -13.24
C LEU A 69 -15.70 -1.59 -13.76
N GLY A 70 -16.50 -0.96 -12.90
CA GLY A 70 -17.49 0.06 -13.30
C GLY A 70 -18.64 -0.50 -14.13
N ARG A 71 -18.73 -1.83 -14.26
CA ARG A 71 -19.72 -2.58 -15.02
C ARG A 71 -20.02 -3.88 -14.30
N ARG A 72 -21.25 -4.37 -14.43
CA ARG A 72 -21.68 -5.65 -13.87
C ARG A 72 -21.39 -6.76 -14.88
N ILE A 73 -20.67 -7.79 -14.45
CA ILE A 73 -20.56 -9.03 -15.22
C ILE A 73 -21.76 -9.90 -14.87
N VAL A 74 -22.51 -10.32 -15.88
CA VAL A 74 -23.59 -11.31 -15.77
C VAL A 74 -23.12 -12.50 -16.60
N LEU A 75 -23.00 -13.65 -15.94
CA LEU A 75 -22.74 -14.92 -16.61
C LEU A 75 -24.11 -15.56 -16.85
N GLU A 76 -24.46 -15.75 -18.12
CA GLU A 76 -25.62 -16.57 -18.49
C GLU A 76 -25.12 -17.98 -18.77
N GLY A 77 -25.64 -18.94 -18.01
CA GLY A 77 -25.30 -20.36 -18.07
C GLY A 77 -26.55 -21.18 -17.92
#